data_AF-A0A816A802-F1
#
_entry.id   AF-A0A816A802-F1
#
_cell.length_a   1.000
_cell.length_b   1.000
_cell.length_c   1.000
_cell.angle_alpha   90.00
_cell.angle_beta   90.00
_cell.angle_gamma   90.00
#
_symmetry.space_group_name_H-M   'P 1'
#
loop_
_entity.id
_entity.type
_entity.pdbx_description
1 polymer ?
#
loop_
_entity_poly.entity_id
_entity_poly.type
_entity_poly.pdbx_seq_one_letter_code
_entity_poly.pdbx_strand_id
1 'polypeptide(L)'
;MYCGAKFPLQKFGDGTTFRWSNVDAVKNINPFTIDKSKVKYKHKLESVHSRPSPTLFFQVVRRTTTTIKRPSLKENWTAAKKRTSIPSNSKQKDFLTKQFDDGIRSDMKYDPTRVDEEIHTRTSNGQYLFDKNECLTPQQIRSYFSRLAKNRKNTS
;
A
#
# COMPACT_ATOMS: atom_id res chain seq x y z
N MET A 1 -5.38 -10.78 26.95
CA MET A 1 -5.15 -11.82 27.97
C MET A 1 -4.39 -12.96 27.31
N TYR A 2 -3.14 -13.17 27.71
CA TYR A 2 -2.31 -14.27 27.21
C TYR A 2 -2.65 -15.54 27.97
N CYS A 3 -3.17 -16.57 27.30
CA CYS A 3 -3.28 -17.91 27.87
C CYS A 3 -2.03 -18.70 27.53
N GLY A 4 -1.12 -18.81 28.50
CA GLY A 4 0.07 -19.65 28.40
C GLY A 4 -0.30 -21.13 28.46
N ALA A 5 -0.05 -21.86 27.38
CA ALA A 5 -0.15 -23.31 27.37
C ALA A 5 1.11 -23.92 28.02
N LYS A 6 0.95 -24.55 29.19
CA LYS A 6 1.93 -25.47 29.77
C LYS A 6 1.89 -26.79 28.98
N PHE A 7 2.99 -27.14 28.33
CA PHE A 7 3.16 -28.46 27.69
C PHE A 7 4.04 -29.34 28.58
N PRO A 8 3.59 -30.56 28.97
CA PRO A 8 4.42 -31.46 29.75
C PRO A 8 5.52 -32.08 28.88
N LEU A 9 6.77 -31.92 29.30
CA LEU A 9 7.92 -32.60 28.70
C LEU A 9 8.02 -34.02 29.28
N GLN A 10 7.83 -35.04 28.44
CA GLN A 10 8.11 -36.43 28.82
C GLN A 10 9.44 -36.86 28.22
N LYS A 11 10.35 -37.34 29.08
CA LYS A 11 11.67 -37.81 28.68
C LYS A 11 11.59 -39.26 28.19
N PHE A 12 12.20 -39.55 27.05
CA PHE A 12 12.44 -40.92 26.60
C PHE A 12 13.95 -41.19 26.47
N GLY A 13 14.36 -42.33 27.01
CA GLY A 13 15.43 -43.20 26.49
C GLY A 13 16.87 -42.80 26.71
N ASP A 14 17.34 -41.75 26.07
CA ASP A 14 18.77 -41.59 25.76
C ASP A 14 19.18 -40.12 25.65
N GLY A 15 18.62 -39.26 26.50
CA GLY A 15 19.25 -38.04 27.03
C GLY A 15 19.79 -36.94 26.08
N THR A 16 19.78 -37.12 24.76
CA THR A 16 20.63 -36.31 23.87
C THR A 16 19.96 -35.91 22.56
N THR A 17 18.65 -36.16 22.38
CA THR A 17 17.93 -35.68 21.20
C THR A 17 16.51 -35.28 21.53
N PHE A 18 16.25 -33.96 21.58
CA PHE A 18 14.88 -33.44 21.53
C PHE A 18 14.43 -33.41 20.08
N ARG A 19 13.80 -34.49 19.62
CA ARG A 19 13.13 -34.51 18.31
C ARG A 19 11.66 -34.21 18.52
N TRP A 20 11.14 -33.23 17.80
CA TRP A 20 9.69 -32.97 17.74
C TRP A 20 9.01 -34.25 17.25
N SER A 21 8.21 -34.88 18.10
CA SER A 21 7.31 -35.95 17.71
C SER A 21 6.28 -35.35 16.77
N ASN A 22 6.38 -35.70 15.49
CA ASN A 22 5.49 -35.24 14.43
C ASN A 22 4.15 -35.99 14.51
N VAL A 23 3.40 -35.73 15.58
CA VAL A 23 2.06 -36.26 15.80
C VAL A 23 1.10 -35.08 15.93
N ASP A 24 0.31 -34.94 14.86
CA ASP A 24 -1.06 -34.42 14.85
C ASP A 24 -1.32 -32.90 14.90
N ALA A 25 -0.40 -32.06 14.42
CA ALA A 25 -0.64 -30.62 14.27
C ALA A 25 -0.60 -30.06 12.82
N VAL A 26 -0.88 -30.89 11.80
CA VAL A 26 -1.08 -30.40 10.41
C VAL A 26 -2.34 -31.03 9.79
N LYS A 27 -3.48 -30.89 10.45
CA LYS A 27 -4.80 -31.25 9.88
C LYS A 27 -5.77 -30.07 9.86
N ASN A 28 -5.27 -28.86 9.61
CA ASN A 28 -6.14 -27.72 9.28
C ASN A 28 -5.47 -26.73 8.31
N ILE A 29 -4.92 -27.26 7.22
CA ILE A 29 -4.66 -26.51 6.00
C ILE A 29 -5.47 -27.26 4.95
N ASN A 30 -6.54 -26.65 4.42
CA ASN A 30 -7.28 -27.21 3.28
C ASN A 30 -6.28 -27.56 2.16
N PRO A 31 -6.01 -28.83 1.86
CA PRO A 31 -4.93 -29.20 0.94
C PRO A 31 -5.31 -29.00 -0.55
N PHE A 32 -6.43 -28.35 -0.86
CA PHE A 32 -6.97 -28.36 -2.22
C PHE A 32 -7.68 -27.08 -2.67
N THR A 33 -7.09 -25.91 -2.44
CA THR A 33 -7.30 -24.76 -3.34
C THR A 33 -6.05 -24.55 -4.17
N ILE A 34 -5.70 -25.57 -4.95
CA ILE A 34 -4.67 -25.43 -5.96
C ILE A 34 -5.21 -24.46 -7.02
N ASP A 35 -4.51 -23.34 -7.18
CA ASP A 35 -4.83 -22.32 -8.18
C ASP A 35 -4.85 -22.95 -9.58
N LYS A 36 -6.07 -23.07 -10.14
CA LYS A 36 -6.30 -23.65 -11.47
C LYS A 36 -5.48 -22.96 -12.56
N SER A 37 -5.16 -21.67 -12.36
CA SER A 37 -4.32 -20.88 -13.27
C SER A 37 -2.89 -21.41 -13.28
N LYS A 38 -2.34 -21.74 -12.10
CA LYS A 38 -0.99 -22.31 -11.96
C LYS A 38 -0.90 -23.70 -12.57
N VAL A 39 -1.92 -24.55 -12.38
CA VAL A 39 -1.97 -25.89 -12.98
C VAL A 39 -2.07 -25.81 -14.50
N LYS A 40 -2.95 -24.95 -15.04
CA LYS A 40 -3.06 -24.74 -16.48
C LYS A 40 -1.77 -24.17 -17.08
N TYR A 41 -1.10 -23.26 -16.38
CA TYR A 41 0.17 -22.69 -16.84
C TYR A 41 1.28 -23.74 -16.84
N LYS A 42 1.39 -24.56 -15.79
CA LYS A 42 2.31 -25.69 -15.72
C LYS A 42 2.08 -26.65 -16.90
N HIS A 43 0.83 -27.09 -17.10
CA HIS A 43 0.47 -27.94 -18.24
C HIS A 43 0.81 -27.29 -19.58
N LYS A 44 0.60 -25.97 -19.71
CA LYS A 44 0.97 -25.23 -20.91
C LYS A 44 2.48 -25.25 -21.15
N LEU A 45 3.32 -25.02 -20.13
CA LEU A 45 4.77 -25.15 -20.26
C LEU A 45 5.18 -26.59 -20.62
N GLU A 46 4.59 -27.58 -19.96
CA GLU A 46 4.87 -29.00 -20.21
C GLU A 46 4.48 -29.45 -21.62
N SER A 47 3.35 -28.96 -22.14
CA SER A 47 2.91 -29.19 -23.52
C SER A 47 3.74 -28.43 -24.57
N VAL A 48 4.52 -27.42 -24.15
CA VAL A 48 5.26 -26.50 -25.01
C VAL A 48 6.74 -26.90 -25.18
N HIS A 49 7.21 -27.99 -24.55
CA HIS A 49 8.54 -28.57 -24.81
C HIS A 49 8.78 -28.96 -26.28
N SER A 50 7.74 -28.93 -27.13
CA SER A 50 7.82 -29.12 -28.58
C SER A 50 7.55 -27.83 -29.38
N ARG A 51 7.82 -26.64 -28.83
CA ARG A 51 7.95 -25.42 -29.64
C ARG A 51 9.43 -25.14 -29.87
N PRO A 52 9.88 -24.91 -31.11
CA PRO A 52 11.22 -24.38 -31.31
C PRO A 52 11.31 -23.06 -30.55
N SER A 53 12.34 -22.91 -29.71
CA SER A 53 12.70 -21.61 -29.16
C SER A 53 12.75 -20.63 -30.34
N PRO A 54 12.09 -19.46 -30.29
CA PRO A 54 12.20 -18.51 -31.38
C PRO A 54 13.68 -18.15 -31.49
N THR A 55 14.33 -18.67 -32.52
CA THR A 55 15.70 -18.30 -32.85
C THR A 55 15.64 -16.84 -33.21
N LEU A 56 16.04 -15.98 -32.28
CA LEU A 56 16.15 -14.55 -32.53
C LEU A 56 17.36 -14.37 -33.44
N PHE A 57 17.09 -14.24 -34.73
CA PHE A 57 18.11 -13.83 -35.69
C PHE A 57 18.40 -12.34 -35.49
N PHE A 58 19.49 -12.04 -34.79
CA PHE A 58 20.03 -10.69 -34.76
C PHE A 58 21.02 -10.55 -35.92
N GLN A 59 20.72 -9.65 -36.85
CA GLN A 59 21.70 -9.26 -37.85
C GLN A 59 22.64 -8.24 -37.21
N VAL A 60 23.88 -8.64 -36.92
CA VAL A 60 24.92 -7.69 -36.54
C VAL A 60 25.30 -6.88 -37.77
N VAL A 61 24.61 -5.77 -37.98
CA VAL A 61 24.96 -4.81 -39.04
C VAL A 61 26.22 -4.06 -38.57
N ARG A 62 27.31 -4.18 -39.33
CA ARG A 62 28.51 -3.36 -39.11
C ARG A 62 28.14 -1.90 -39.28
N ARG A 63 28.59 -1.03 -38.35
CA ARG A 63 28.39 0.43 -38.43
C ARG A 63 28.84 0.94 -39.80
N THR A 64 27.89 1.16 -40.70
CA THR A 64 28.13 1.98 -41.89
C THR A 64 28.02 3.44 -41.45
N THR A 65 28.87 4.31 -42.00
CA THR A 65 28.94 5.76 -41.71
C THR A 65 27.70 6.54 -42.16
N THR A 66 26.63 5.85 -42.55
CA THR A 66 25.36 6.45 -42.91
C THR A 66 24.69 7.03 -41.68
N THR A 67 24.52 8.36 -41.68
CA THR A 67 23.79 9.13 -40.68
C THR A 67 22.34 8.62 -40.59
N ILE A 68 22.10 7.69 -39.68
CA ILE A 68 20.74 7.21 -39.36
C ILE A 68 19.98 8.41 -38.79
N LYS A 69 19.02 8.95 -39.55
CA LYS A 69 18.05 9.93 -39.04
C LYS A 69 17.21 9.24 -37.97
N ARG A 70 17.64 9.35 -36.72
CA ARG A 70 16.86 8.87 -35.57
C ARG A 70 15.63 9.77 -35.45
N PRO A 71 14.40 9.22 -35.36
CA PRO A 71 13.25 10.05 -35.04
C PRO A 71 13.51 10.72 -33.70
N SER A 72 13.32 12.04 -33.63
CA SER A 72 13.43 12.77 -32.38
C SER A 72 12.36 12.25 -31.43
N LEU A 73 12.79 11.52 -30.40
CA LEU A 73 11.93 11.12 -29.30
C LEU A 73 11.46 12.41 -28.61
N LYS A 74 10.14 12.59 -28.49
CA LYS A 74 9.61 13.73 -27.74
C LYS A 74 10.14 13.62 -26.29
N GLU A 75 10.71 14.71 -25.79
CA GLU A 75 11.44 14.83 -24.51
C GLU A 75 10.60 14.51 -23.26
N ASN A 76 9.32 14.24 -23.44
CA ASN A 76 8.31 14.01 -22.41
C ASN A 76 8.11 12.54 -21.99
N TRP A 77 8.93 11.59 -22.46
CA TRP A 77 8.86 10.18 -22.00
C TRP A 77 9.51 9.94 -20.63
N THR A 78 10.40 10.82 -20.18
CA THR A 78 11.09 10.73 -18.88
C THR A 78 10.79 11.90 -17.96
N ALA A 79 10.14 12.96 -18.44
CA ALA A 79 9.84 14.14 -17.65
C ALA A 79 8.71 13.86 -16.65
N ALA A 80 9.04 13.81 -15.35
CA ALA A 80 8.04 13.72 -14.29
C ALA A 80 7.08 14.92 -14.36
N LYS A 81 5.78 14.66 -14.34
CA LYS A 81 4.77 15.73 -14.30
C LYS A 81 4.99 16.57 -13.05
N LYS A 82 5.15 17.89 -13.20
CA LYS A 82 5.24 18.83 -12.07
C LYS A 82 3.96 18.68 -11.24
N ARG A 83 4.11 18.41 -9.94
CA ARG A 83 2.99 18.32 -9.01
C ARG A 83 2.37 19.72 -8.86
N THR A 84 1.12 19.87 -9.29
CA THR A 84 0.32 21.06 -9.03
C THR A 84 -0.22 20.98 -7.61
N SER A 85 0.19 21.91 -6.74
CA SER A 85 -0.39 22.05 -5.40
C SER A 85 -1.69 22.85 -5.51
N ILE A 86 -2.83 22.18 -5.32
CA ILE A 86 -4.11 22.90 -5.18
C ILE A 86 -4.11 23.54 -3.78
N PRO A 87 -4.28 24.86 -3.68
CA PRO A 87 -4.36 25.52 -2.38
C PRO A 87 -5.57 25.00 -1.60
N SER A 88 -5.42 24.84 -0.29
CA SER A 88 -6.52 24.44 0.59
C SER A 88 -7.56 25.55 0.66
N ASN A 89 -8.83 25.17 0.50
CA ASN A 89 -9.99 26.07 0.59
C ASN A 89 -10.11 26.61 2.03
N SER A 90 -10.58 27.85 2.21
CA SER A 90 -10.84 28.44 3.52
C SER A 90 -11.78 27.56 4.35
N LYS A 91 -12.87 27.07 3.73
CA LYS A 91 -13.87 26.23 4.41
C LYS A 91 -13.27 24.98 5.06
N GLN A 92 -12.30 24.35 4.39
CA GLN A 92 -11.59 23.18 4.91
C GLN A 92 -10.71 23.54 6.11
N LYS A 93 -10.00 24.67 6.03
CA LYS A 93 -9.11 25.14 7.11
C LYS A 93 -9.92 25.46 8.35
N ASP A 94 -11.05 26.12 8.20
CA ASP A 94 -11.93 26.49 9.31
C ASP A 94 -12.48 25.23 9.99
N PHE A 95 -12.93 24.25 9.21
CA PHE A 95 -13.37 22.95 9.73
C PHE A 95 -12.25 22.19 10.48
N LEU A 96 -11.07 22.07 9.87
CA LEU A 96 -9.93 21.38 10.49
C LEU A 96 -9.42 22.10 11.74
N THR A 97 -9.45 23.43 11.76
CA THR A 97 -9.05 24.22 12.93
C THR A 97 -10.03 24.01 14.08
N LYS A 98 -11.34 23.99 13.80
CA LYS A 98 -12.36 23.68 14.80
C LYS A 98 -12.16 22.30 15.42
N GLN A 99 -11.97 21.26 14.59
CA GLN A 99 -11.72 19.91 15.10
C GLN A 99 -10.42 19.81 15.92
N PHE A 100 -9.39 20.56 15.51
CA PHE A 100 -8.14 20.63 16.26
C PHE A 100 -8.34 21.30 17.63
N ASP A 101 -9.12 22.39 17.70
CA ASP A 101 -9.45 23.08 18.94
C ASP A 101 -10.33 22.25 19.87
N ASP A 102 -11.35 21.58 19.32
CA ASP A 102 -12.21 20.66 20.08
C ASP A 102 -11.39 19.49 20.64
N GLY A 103 -10.39 18.99 19.90
CA GLY A 103 -9.42 18.01 20.38
C GLY A 103 -8.55 18.50 21.52
N ILE A 104 -8.12 19.77 21.50
CA ILE A 104 -7.38 20.38 22.61
C ILE A 104 -8.28 20.52 23.84
N ARG A 105 -9.52 20.98 23.65
CA ARG A 105 -10.49 21.15 24.75
C ARG A 105 -10.87 19.84 25.42
N SER A 106 -10.96 18.76 24.65
CA SER A 106 -11.27 17.41 25.15
C SER A 106 -10.05 16.63 25.65
N ASP A 107 -8.85 17.22 25.58
CA ASP A 107 -7.55 16.59 25.84
C ASP A 107 -7.32 15.28 25.04
N MET A 108 -8.03 15.12 23.92
CA MET A 108 -7.96 13.95 23.07
C MET A 108 -7.61 14.37 21.64
N LYS A 109 -6.46 13.88 21.16
CA LYS A 109 -6.03 14.14 19.78
C LYS A 109 -6.98 13.44 18.81
N TYR A 110 -7.61 14.21 17.94
CA TYR A 110 -8.41 13.66 16.85
C TYR A 110 -7.54 12.82 15.91
N ASP A 111 -8.02 11.61 15.61
CA ASP A 111 -7.41 10.72 14.63
C ASP A 111 -7.65 11.28 13.21
N PRO A 112 -6.60 11.53 12.41
CA PRO A 112 -6.75 12.01 11.04
C PRO A 112 -7.64 11.13 10.15
N THR A 113 -7.74 9.83 10.43
CA THR A 113 -8.62 8.92 9.68
C THR A 113 -10.10 9.16 10.00
N ARG A 114 -10.44 9.43 11.27
CA ARG A 114 -11.81 9.79 11.66
C ARG A 114 -12.24 11.13 11.07
N VAL A 115 -11.32 12.10 11.04
CA VAL A 115 -11.60 13.42 10.44
C VAL A 115 -11.82 13.30 8.92
N ASP A 116 -11.09 12.40 8.25
CA ASP A 116 -11.31 12.07 6.83
C ASP A 116 -12.72 11.48 6.61
N GLU A 117 -13.11 10.51 7.45
CA GLU A 117 -14.46 9.93 7.41
C GLU A 117 -15.55 11.00 7.61
N GLU A 118 -15.37 11.93 8.55
CA GLU A 118 -16.30 13.04 8.78
C GLU A 118 -16.38 14.00 7.59
N ILE A 119 -15.25 14.31 6.94
CA ILE A 119 -15.20 15.11 5.70
C ILE A 119 -16.02 14.44 4.59
N HIS A 120 -16.00 13.11 4.54
CA HIS A 120 -16.74 12.29 3.58
C HIS A 120 -18.19 11.99 3.99
N THR A 121 -18.59 12.35 5.21
CA THR A 121 -19.92 12.08 5.74
C THR A 121 -20.96 13.08 5.22
N ARG A 122 -22.19 12.62 5.02
CA ARG A 122 -23.32 13.49 4.65
C ARG A 122 -23.84 14.26 5.86
N THR A 123 -24.14 15.52 5.64
CA THR A 123 -24.87 16.36 6.61
C THR A 123 -26.30 15.83 6.78
N SER A 124 -26.99 16.21 7.86
CA SER A 124 -28.40 15.88 8.11
C SER A 124 -29.33 16.15 6.91
N ASN A 125 -28.98 17.10 6.05
CA ASN A 125 -29.72 17.47 4.85
C ASN A 125 -29.40 16.59 3.63
N GLY A 126 -28.64 15.50 3.80
CA GLY A 126 -28.26 14.56 2.74
C GLY A 126 -27.14 15.04 1.81
N GLN A 127 -26.60 16.25 2.02
CA GLN A 127 -25.52 16.84 1.21
C GLN A 127 -24.15 16.57 1.81
N TYR A 128 -23.13 16.37 0.98
CA TYR A 128 -21.75 16.25 1.43
C TYR A 128 -21.24 17.58 2.00
N LEU A 129 -20.40 17.50 3.05
CA LEU A 129 -19.81 18.70 3.67
C LEU A 129 -18.84 19.41 2.71
N PHE A 130 -18.15 18.64 1.87
CA PHE A 130 -17.20 19.08 0.85
C PHE A 130 -17.46 18.38 -0.49
N ASP A 131 -17.10 19.04 -1.60
CA ASP A 131 -17.10 18.37 -2.90
C ASP A 131 -15.96 17.35 -2.98
N LYS A 132 -16.05 16.38 -3.90
CA LYS A 132 -15.06 15.29 -4.03
C LYS A 132 -13.63 15.81 -4.28
N ASN A 133 -13.51 16.94 -4.97
CA ASN A 133 -12.23 17.60 -5.25
C ASN A 133 -11.67 18.36 -4.05
N GLU A 134 -12.51 18.59 -3.05
CA GLU A 134 -12.20 19.29 -1.80
C GLU A 134 -12.05 18.33 -0.61
N CYS A 135 -12.16 17.02 -0.82
CA CYS A 135 -11.84 16.06 0.22
C CYS A 135 -10.32 15.99 0.44
N LEU A 136 -9.88 16.01 1.70
CA LEU A 136 -8.47 15.97 2.08
C LEU A 136 -8.11 14.57 2.54
N THR A 137 -6.98 14.04 2.08
CA THR A 137 -6.49 12.73 2.54
C THR A 137 -6.07 12.77 4.02
N PRO A 138 -6.11 11.62 4.74
CA PRO A 138 -5.64 11.53 6.13
C PRO A 138 -4.22 12.06 6.32
N GLN A 139 -3.34 11.86 5.33
CA GLN A 139 -1.97 12.35 5.35
C GLN A 139 -1.89 13.89 5.27
N GLN A 140 -2.75 14.52 4.47
CA GLN A 140 -2.85 15.98 4.39
C GLN A 140 -3.38 16.57 5.71
N ILE A 141 -4.41 15.95 6.29
CA ILE A 141 -4.98 16.33 7.59
C ILE A 141 -3.91 16.25 8.68
N ARG A 142 -3.18 15.13 8.75
CA ARG A 142 -2.07 14.95 9.70
C ARG A 142 -0.98 16.01 9.54
N SER A 143 -0.60 16.31 8.30
CA SER A 143 0.39 17.36 8.01
C SER A 143 -0.10 18.73 8.48
N TYR A 144 -1.38 19.03 8.25
CA TYR A 144 -2.00 20.28 8.67
C TYR A 144 -2.03 20.44 10.19
N PHE A 145 -2.47 19.42 10.93
CA PHE A 145 -2.45 19.44 12.41
C PHE A 145 -1.04 19.58 12.98
N SER A 146 -0.03 18.95 12.36
CA SER A 146 1.36 19.15 12.78
C SER A 146 1.82 20.60 12.61
N ARG A 147 1.41 21.26 11.51
CA ARG A 147 1.71 22.69 11.29
C ARG A 147 0.97 23.59 12.28
N LEU A 148 -0.31 23.33 12.56
CA LEU A 148 -1.07 24.08 13.56
C LEU A 148 -0.42 23.98 14.95
N ALA A 149 -0.06 22.77 15.38
CA ALA A 149 0.60 22.57 16.66
C ALA A 149 1.95 23.29 16.74
N LYS A 150 2.74 23.29 15.66
CA LYS A 150 4.01 24.04 15.59
C LYS A 150 3.78 25.55 15.64
N ASN A 151 2.79 26.05 14.91
CA ASN A 151 2.52 27.49 14.86
C ASN A 151 2.16 28.02 16.26
N ARG A 152 1.32 27.29 17.00
CA ARG A 152 0.93 27.66 18.37
C ARG A 152 2.11 27.71 19.35
N LYS A 153 3.07 26.79 19.21
CA LYS A 153 4.29 26.79 20.03
C LYS A 153 5.21 27.97 19.75
N ASN A 154 5.23 28.47 18.51
CA ASN A 154 6.08 29.59 18.14
C ASN A 154 5.48 30.95 18.52
N THR A 155 4.17 30.99 18.82
CA THR A 155 3.43 32.20 19.20
C THR A 155 3.15 32.32 20.70
N SER A 156 3.59 31.37 21.52
CA SER A 156 3.56 31.44 23.00
C SER A 156 4.93 31.85 23.53
#